data_AF-A0A3C0ZAC6-F1
#
_entry.id   AF-A0A3C0ZAC6-F1
#
_cell.length_a   1.000
_cell.length_b   1.000
_cell.length_c   1.000
_cell.angle_alpha   90.00
_cell.angle_beta   90.00
_cell.angle_gamma   90.00
#
_symmetry.space_group_name_H-M   'P 1'
#
loop_
_entity.id
_entity.type
_entity.pdbx_description
1 polymer ?
#
loop_
_entity_poly.entity_id
_entity_poly.type
_entity_poly.pdbx_seq_one_letter_code
_entity_poly.pdbx_strand_id
1 'polypeptide(L)'
;MLATLALGVASCNKTLVNTEESVGNLKANAATTSVTNEWSSNPYKLNVIYFVPNDVDSIPNFRKRLSKILLDAQNMFANNMDREGFGRKSFGLDLLNDSLINIHYIAGKYGKATYPYSGGSGAVKAEVDSYFNQNPSGKKSEHNLIIIPTYNTDPANPGGPPFYGTGTSCYALDYVNLDAKNLGIGGDIGWKATVWIGGMIHELGHGLNASHNRMNKTLAPTLGTALMGSGNSTYGISTTSLTSTTAATFNNSQVFSTVVRSDWYASASAEITSLSSSFVNNKIIISGKFTTTRPVNDIVVWHDREPFGVNNDYDAVQWATKIIGQDSFRFECPLADF
;
A
#
# COMPACT_ATOMS: atom_id res chain seq x y z
N MET A 1 -1.87 -57.94 -49.36
CA MET A 1 -1.55 -57.67 -47.95
C MET A 1 -1.10 -56.23 -47.84
N LEU A 2 -2.01 -55.31 -47.49
CA LEU A 2 -1.67 -53.94 -47.12
C LEU A 2 -1.44 -53.91 -45.61
N ALA A 3 -0.26 -53.49 -45.16
CA ALA A 3 0.02 -53.19 -43.77
C ALA A 3 0.07 -51.66 -43.60
N THR A 4 -0.99 -51.11 -43.03
CA THR A 4 -1.11 -49.69 -42.69
C THR A 4 -0.44 -49.47 -41.33
N LEU A 5 0.65 -48.69 -41.31
CA LEU A 5 1.35 -48.32 -40.08
C LEU A 5 0.68 -47.06 -39.49
N ALA A 6 -0.13 -47.23 -38.44
CA ALA A 6 -0.72 -46.13 -37.70
C ALA A 6 0.27 -45.58 -36.66
N LEU A 7 0.78 -44.37 -36.89
CA LEU A 7 1.50 -43.61 -35.86
C LEU A 7 0.48 -42.92 -34.94
N GLY A 8 0.39 -43.40 -33.70
CA GLY A 8 -0.36 -42.74 -32.64
C GLY A 8 0.40 -41.50 -32.14
N VAL A 9 -0.18 -40.33 -32.37
CA VAL A 9 0.19 -39.10 -31.67
C VAL A 9 -0.38 -39.15 -30.26
N ALA A 10 0.48 -39.41 -29.28
CA ALA A 10 0.17 -39.22 -27.87
C ALA A 10 0.14 -37.71 -27.57
N SER A 11 -1.05 -37.11 -27.69
CA SER A 11 -1.33 -35.78 -27.14
C SER A 11 -1.39 -35.90 -25.62
N CYS A 12 -0.29 -35.57 -24.95
CA CYS A 12 -0.32 -35.27 -23.52
C CYS A 12 -1.01 -33.92 -23.33
N ASN A 13 -2.34 -33.92 -23.27
CA ASN A 13 -3.07 -32.84 -22.64
C ASN A 13 -2.61 -32.80 -21.17
N LYS A 14 -1.80 -31.80 -20.81
CA LYS A 14 -1.63 -31.42 -19.41
C LYS A 14 -3.02 -31.07 -18.89
N THR A 15 -3.58 -31.97 -18.10
CA THR A 15 -4.73 -31.68 -17.26
C THR A 15 -4.38 -30.45 -16.46
N LEU A 16 -5.00 -29.32 -16.78
CA LEU A 16 -5.04 -28.16 -15.91
C LEU A 16 -5.56 -28.69 -14.57
N VAL A 17 -4.67 -28.80 -13.59
CA VAL A 17 -5.11 -29.04 -12.22
C VAL A 17 -5.91 -27.80 -11.87
N ASN A 18 -7.22 -27.98 -11.84
CA ASN A 18 -8.17 -26.97 -11.42
C ASN A 18 -7.90 -26.72 -9.93
N THR A 19 -6.97 -25.82 -9.61
CA THR A 19 -6.85 -25.22 -8.28
C THR A 19 -7.92 -24.15 -8.12
N GLU A 20 -9.17 -24.54 -8.40
CA GLU A 20 -10.24 -24.16 -7.51
C GLU A 20 -9.87 -24.75 -6.13
N GLU A 21 -9.12 -23.99 -5.33
CA GLU A 21 -9.51 -23.89 -3.93
C GLU A 21 -10.98 -23.51 -4.01
N SER A 22 -11.83 -24.52 -3.87
CA SER A 22 -13.25 -24.35 -3.93
C SER A 22 -13.56 -23.23 -2.95
N VAL A 23 -13.95 -22.08 -3.50
CA VAL A 23 -14.97 -21.25 -2.89
C VAL A 23 -16.20 -22.15 -2.95
N GLY A 24 -16.19 -23.20 -2.12
CA GLY A 24 -17.17 -24.25 -2.14
C GLY A 24 -18.48 -23.54 -1.95
N ASN A 25 -19.35 -23.66 -2.94
CA ASN A 25 -20.71 -23.12 -2.99
C ASN A 25 -21.13 -22.57 -1.62
N LEU A 26 -20.74 -21.32 -1.34
CA LEU A 26 -21.42 -20.52 -0.35
C LEU A 26 -22.68 -20.07 -1.08
N LYS A 27 -23.56 -21.04 -1.37
CA LYS A 27 -24.98 -20.76 -1.27
C LYS A 27 -25.11 -20.16 0.11
N ALA A 28 -25.32 -18.85 0.13
CA ALA A 28 -25.56 -18.09 1.31
C ALA A 28 -26.67 -18.80 2.10
N ASN A 29 -26.27 -19.59 3.09
CA ASN A 29 -26.98 -19.55 4.34
C ASN A 29 -26.70 -18.13 4.83
N ALA A 30 -27.59 -17.22 4.45
CA ALA A 30 -27.66 -15.86 4.95
C ALA A 30 -28.05 -15.92 6.45
N ALA A 31 -27.16 -16.48 7.27
CA ALA A 31 -26.93 -15.92 8.57
C ALA A 31 -26.19 -14.62 8.29
N THR A 32 -26.88 -13.50 8.39
CA THR A 32 -26.32 -12.16 8.39
C THR A 32 -25.37 -12.04 9.58
N THR A 33 -24.17 -12.59 9.47
CA THR A 33 -23.07 -12.23 10.35
C THR A 33 -22.70 -10.83 9.94
N SER A 34 -23.19 -9.84 10.69
CA SER A 34 -22.84 -8.45 10.47
C SER A 34 -21.33 -8.30 10.59
N VAL A 35 -20.67 -7.85 9.52
CA VAL A 35 -19.26 -7.46 9.53
C VAL A 35 -19.08 -6.34 10.56
N THR A 36 -18.17 -6.52 11.51
CA THR A 36 -17.93 -5.60 12.65
C THR A 36 -16.79 -4.62 12.40
N ASN A 37 -16.04 -4.78 11.30
CA ASN A 37 -14.94 -3.89 10.93
C ASN A 37 -15.38 -2.41 10.88
N GLU A 38 -14.65 -1.55 11.61
CA GLU A 38 -14.95 -0.11 11.82
C GLU A 38 -15.09 0.68 10.50
N TRP A 39 -14.42 0.24 9.43
CA TRP A 39 -14.36 0.93 8.13
C TRP A 39 -15.07 0.18 7.01
N SER A 40 -15.88 -0.83 7.36
CA SER A 40 -16.70 -1.62 6.43
C SER A 40 -17.71 -0.75 5.65
N SER A 41 -18.14 0.38 6.20
CA SER A 41 -19.04 1.33 5.54
C SER A 41 -18.35 2.42 4.71
N ASN A 42 -17.01 2.51 4.70
CA ASN A 42 -16.32 3.51 3.87
C ASN A 42 -16.75 3.37 2.39
N PRO A 43 -17.13 4.46 1.70
CA PRO A 43 -17.61 4.40 0.31
C PRO A 43 -16.56 3.91 -0.69
N TYR A 44 -15.27 4.07 -0.39
CA TYR A 44 -14.16 3.63 -1.23
C TYR A 44 -13.33 2.57 -0.52
N LYS A 45 -12.93 1.52 -1.25
CA LYS A 45 -12.06 0.46 -0.74
C LYS A 45 -10.79 0.36 -1.57
N LEU A 46 -9.68 0.02 -0.93
CA LEU A 46 -8.46 -0.40 -1.61
C LEU A 46 -8.78 -1.64 -2.46
N ASN A 47 -8.49 -1.60 -3.76
CA ASN A 47 -8.56 -2.79 -4.58
C ASN A 47 -7.35 -3.66 -4.24
N VAL A 48 -7.57 -4.88 -3.75
CA VAL A 48 -6.49 -5.83 -3.47
C VAL A 48 -6.50 -6.90 -4.56
N ILE A 49 -5.39 -6.99 -5.28
CA ILE A 49 -5.23 -7.84 -6.45
C ILE A 49 -4.13 -8.87 -6.18
N TYR A 50 -4.40 -10.13 -6.48
CA TYR A 50 -3.40 -11.18 -6.57
C TYR A 50 -3.20 -11.52 -8.06
N PHE A 51 -2.11 -11.00 -8.63
CA PHE A 51 -1.79 -11.11 -10.05
C PHE A 51 -0.76 -12.22 -10.27
N VAL A 52 -1.07 -13.19 -11.13
CA VAL A 52 -0.25 -14.40 -11.30
C VAL A 52 0.16 -14.54 -12.77
N PRO A 53 1.45 -14.39 -13.12
CA PRO A 53 1.94 -14.67 -14.47
C PRO A 53 1.61 -16.11 -14.91
N ASN A 54 1.40 -16.35 -16.20
CA ASN A 54 0.90 -17.65 -16.69
C ASN A 54 1.87 -18.84 -16.54
N ASP A 55 3.11 -18.58 -16.13
CA ASP A 55 4.18 -19.54 -15.92
C ASP A 55 4.71 -19.52 -14.46
N VAL A 56 3.87 -19.05 -13.54
CA VAL A 56 4.10 -19.00 -12.09
C VAL A 56 2.87 -19.54 -11.36
N ASP A 57 3.07 -20.31 -10.30
CA ASP A 57 1.98 -20.80 -9.46
C ASP A 57 1.62 -19.77 -8.37
N SER A 58 0.34 -19.74 -7.98
CA SER A 58 -0.08 -18.99 -6.78
C SER A 58 0.50 -19.62 -5.51
N ILE A 59 0.79 -18.81 -4.50
CA ILE A 59 1.22 -19.31 -3.19
C ILE A 59 0.00 -19.80 -2.38
N PRO A 60 0.03 -21.00 -1.79
CA PRO A 60 -1.08 -21.52 -0.99
C PRO A 60 -1.52 -20.58 0.12
N ASN A 61 -2.83 -20.61 0.44
CA ASN A 61 -3.44 -19.83 1.51
C ASN A 61 -3.24 -18.29 1.42
N PHE A 62 -2.90 -17.74 0.24
CA PHE A 62 -2.64 -16.30 0.09
C PHE A 62 -3.81 -15.45 0.59
N ARG A 63 -5.07 -15.88 0.36
CA ARG A 63 -6.26 -15.16 0.82
C ARG A 63 -6.26 -14.93 2.33
N LYS A 64 -5.97 -15.99 3.10
CA LYS A 64 -5.95 -15.92 4.56
C LYS A 64 -4.76 -15.10 5.07
N ARG A 65 -3.56 -15.35 4.54
CA ARG A 65 -2.32 -14.68 4.97
C ARG A 65 -2.40 -13.17 4.70
N LEU A 66 -2.78 -12.79 3.48
CA LEU A 66 -2.88 -11.39 3.07
C LEU A 66 -4.03 -10.67 3.78
N SER A 67 -5.17 -11.34 4.00
CA SER A 67 -6.27 -10.75 4.80
C SER A 67 -5.79 -10.37 6.19
N LYS A 68 -5.07 -11.26 6.89
CA LYS A 68 -4.54 -10.96 8.23
C LYS A 68 -3.58 -9.77 8.21
N ILE A 69 -2.62 -9.78 7.29
CA ILE A 69 -1.64 -8.69 7.14
C ILE A 69 -2.33 -7.35 6.93
N LEU A 70 -3.31 -7.29 6.01
CA LEU A 70 -3.96 -6.04 5.64
C LEU A 70 -4.95 -5.55 6.70
N LEU A 71 -5.65 -6.46 7.39
CA LEU A 71 -6.50 -6.10 8.53
C LEU A 71 -5.66 -5.55 9.71
N ASP A 72 -4.48 -6.13 9.97
CA ASP A 72 -3.55 -5.61 10.99
C ASP A 72 -3.01 -4.23 10.60
N ALA A 73 -2.59 -4.06 9.36
CA ALA A 73 -2.14 -2.76 8.84
C ALA A 73 -3.26 -1.72 8.90
N GLN A 74 -4.50 -2.10 8.58
CA GLN A 74 -5.66 -1.22 8.67
C GLN A 74 -5.86 -0.69 10.11
N ASN A 75 -5.73 -1.55 11.12
CA ASN A 75 -5.81 -1.13 12.53
C ASN A 75 -4.61 -0.28 12.96
N MET A 76 -3.39 -0.64 12.54
CA MET A 76 -2.18 0.16 12.80
C MET A 76 -2.36 1.58 12.25
N PHE A 77 -2.86 1.71 11.03
CA PHE A 77 -3.10 3.00 10.39
C PHE A 77 -4.13 3.80 11.18
N ALA A 78 -5.23 3.19 11.60
CA ALA A 78 -6.24 3.86 12.42
C ALA A 78 -5.72 4.39 13.75
N ASN A 79 -4.91 3.59 14.46
CA ASN A 79 -4.31 4.01 15.73
C ASN A 79 -3.36 5.21 15.54
N ASN A 80 -2.62 5.23 14.42
CA ASN A 80 -1.74 6.35 14.10
C ASN A 80 -2.55 7.58 13.68
N MET A 81 -3.58 7.43 12.83
CA MET A 81 -4.47 8.53 12.43
C MET A 81 -5.15 9.19 13.64
N ASP A 82 -5.58 8.38 14.61
CA ASP A 82 -6.18 8.86 15.85
C ASP A 82 -5.18 9.63 16.72
N ARG A 83 -3.97 9.08 16.90
CA ARG A 83 -2.88 9.76 17.62
C ARG A 83 -2.54 11.13 17.02
N GLU A 84 -2.55 11.23 15.70
CA GLU A 84 -2.26 12.49 14.98
C GLU A 84 -3.47 13.44 14.90
N GLY A 85 -4.61 13.10 15.54
CA GLY A 85 -5.77 13.99 15.67
C GLY A 85 -6.74 13.99 14.49
N PHE A 86 -6.65 13.01 13.58
CA PHE A 86 -7.60 12.83 12.47
C PHE A 86 -8.77 11.90 12.83
N GLY A 87 -8.77 11.35 14.05
CA GLY A 87 -9.67 10.31 14.54
C GLY A 87 -9.28 8.92 14.04
N ARG A 88 -9.94 7.88 14.58
CA ARG A 88 -9.78 6.47 14.17
C ARG A 88 -10.26 6.18 12.74
N LYS A 89 -9.51 6.65 11.75
CA LYS A 89 -9.78 6.45 10.32
C LYS A 89 -8.73 5.53 9.71
N SER A 90 -9.16 4.66 8.79
CA SER A 90 -8.25 3.85 7.99
C SER A 90 -8.74 3.72 6.56
N PHE A 91 -7.89 3.14 5.71
CA PHE A 91 -8.29 2.78 4.36
C PHE A 91 -9.41 1.72 4.41
N GLY A 92 -10.41 1.85 3.54
CA GLY A 92 -11.46 0.85 3.41
C GLY A 92 -10.92 -0.45 2.78
N LEU A 93 -11.42 -1.59 3.27
CA LEU A 93 -11.24 -2.91 2.64
C LEU A 93 -12.60 -3.47 2.22
N ASP A 94 -12.63 -4.18 1.09
CA ASP A 94 -13.79 -4.96 0.68
C ASP A 94 -13.77 -6.30 1.43
N LEU A 95 -14.81 -6.60 2.20
CA LEU A 95 -14.80 -7.68 3.20
C LEU A 95 -15.78 -8.79 2.81
N LEU A 96 -15.30 -10.03 2.82
CA LEU A 96 -16.17 -11.22 2.76
C LEU A 96 -16.74 -11.55 4.14
N ASN A 97 -15.92 -11.34 5.19
CA ASN A 97 -16.27 -11.38 6.61
C ASN A 97 -15.16 -10.69 7.42
N ASP A 98 -15.28 -10.66 8.76
CA ASP A 98 -14.30 -9.99 9.64
C ASP A 98 -12.87 -10.55 9.59
N SER A 99 -12.68 -11.75 9.03
CA SER A 99 -11.35 -12.39 8.91
C SER A 99 -10.83 -12.47 7.48
N LEU A 100 -11.67 -12.20 6.47
CA LEU A 100 -11.33 -12.37 5.07
C LEU A 100 -11.75 -11.16 4.24
N ILE A 101 -10.78 -10.59 3.54
CA ILE A 101 -11.01 -9.55 2.55
C ILE A 101 -11.31 -10.20 1.18
N ASN A 102 -12.03 -9.49 0.33
CA ASN A 102 -12.13 -9.84 -1.08
C ASN A 102 -10.81 -9.54 -1.78
N ILE A 103 -10.24 -10.52 -2.48
CA ILE A 103 -9.01 -10.37 -3.26
C ILE A 103 -9.31 -10.78 -4.70
N HIS A 104 -9.12 -9.85 -5.63
CA HIS A 104 -9.27 -10.09 -7.06
C HIS A 104 -8.11 -10.96 -7.54
N TYR A 105 -8.40 -12.18 -7.97
CA TYR A 105 -7.41 -13.05 -8.60
C TYR A 105 -7.38 -12.75 -10.11
N ILE A 106 -6.21 -12.41 -10.65
CA ILE A 106 -6.02 -12.12 -12.07
C ILE A 106 -4.90 -13.01 -12.61
N ALA A 107 -5.25 -13.91 -13.53
CA ALA A 107 -4.28 -14.67 -14.30
C ALA A 107 -3.70 -13.77 -15.41
N GLY A 108 -2.41 -13.50 -15.34
CA GLY A 108 -1.68 -12.72 -16.33
C GLY A 108 -1.66 -13.44 -17.68
N LYS A 109 -1.70 -12.66 -18.76
CA LYS A 109 -1.68 -13.20 -20.13
C LYS A 109 -0.31 -13.74 -20.53
N TYR A 110 0.76 -13.18 -19.98
CA TYR A 110 2.15 -13.48 -20.32
C TYR A 110 2.89 -14.15 -19.15
N GLY A 111 4.12 -14.58 -19.39
CA GLY A 111 4.98 -15.14 -18.36
C GLY A 111 5.70 -14.06 -17.56
N LYS A 112 6.31 -14.45 -16.42
CA LYS A 112 7.02 -13.57 -15.48
C LYS A 112 8.09 -12.67 -16.11
N ALA A 113 8.68 -13.08 -17.23
CA ALA A 113 9.66 -12.28 -17.98
C ALA A 113 9.08 -10.96 -18.54
N THR A 114 7.76 -10.86 -18.72
CA THR A 114 7.05 -9.63 -19.12
C THR A 114 6.78 -8.70 -17.95
N TYR A 115 6.85 -9.21 -16.72
CA TYR A 115 6.55 -8.46 -15.50
C TYR A 115 7.76 -8.43 -14.54
N PRO A 116 8.98 -8.05 -14.99
CA PRO A 116 10.13 -7.96 -14.11
C PRO A 116 10.02 -6.77 -13.15
N TYR A 117 10.80 -6.79 -12.07
CA TYR A 117 10.95 -5.66 -11.16
C TYR A 117 11.18 -4.35 -11.91
N SER A 118 12.22 -4.28 -12.74
CA SER A 118 12.52 -3.10 -13.54
C SER A 118 11.67 -3.06 -14.80
N GLY A 119 10.76 -2.08 -14.90
CA GLY A 119 9.96 -1.83 -16.11
C GLY A 119 8.70 -2.70 -16.29
N GLY A 120 8.46 -3.69 -15.42
CA GLY A 120 7.30 -4.59 -15.57
C GLY A 120 5.97 -4.05 -15.04
N SER A 121 5.98 -3.05 -14.16
CA SER A 121 4.76 -2.50 -13.54
C SER A 121 3.75 -1.97 -14.55
N GLY A 122 4.19 -1.34 -15.64
CA GLY A 122 3.30 -0.86 -16.69
C GLY A 122 2.51 -1.99 -17.39
N ALA A 123 3.15 -3.13 -17.64
CA ALA A 123 2.50 -4.29 -18.23
C ALA A 123 1.48 -4.92 -17.26
N VAL A 124 1.83 -5.04 -15.98
CA VAL A 124 0.90 -5.51 -14.94
C VAL A 124 -0.31 -4.58 -14.85
N LYS A 125 -0.08 -3.26 -14.77
CA LYS A 125 -1.15 -2.26 -14.64
C LYS A 125 -2.12 -2.30 -15.81
N ALA A 126 -1.62 -2.46 -17.04
CA ALA A 126 -2.47 -2.55 -18.22
C ALA A 126 -3.44 -3.75 -18.17
N GLU A 127 -3.00 -4.89 -17.65
CA GLU A 127 -3.86 -6.07 -17.49
C GLU A 127 -4.84 -5.92 -16.33
N VAL A 128 -4.43 -5.30 -15.21
CA VAL A 128 -5.33 -4.96 -14.10
C VAL A 128 -6.42 -3.98 -14.55
N ASP A 129 -6.06 -2.96 -15.32
CA ASP A 129 -7.03 -1.99 -15.86
C ASP A 129 -8.00 -2.66 -16.84
N SER A 130 -7.50 -3.55 -17.71
CA SER A 130 -8.35 -4.34 -18.61
C SER A 130 -9.34 -5.22 -17.83
N TYR A 131 -8.89 -5.84 -16.73
CA TYR A 131 -9.75 -6.62 -15.85
C TYR A 131 -10.86 -5.76 -15.24
N PHE A 132 -10.55 -4.59 -14.67
CA PHE A 132 -11.57 -3.73 -14.07
C PHE A 132 -12.48 -3.05 -15.10
N ASN A 133 -12.01 -2.79 -16.33
CA ASN A 133 -12.87 -2.34 -17.42
C ASN A 133 -13.93 -3.39 -17.79
N GLN A 134 -13.58 -4.67 -17.70
CA GLN A 134 -14.51 -5.78 -17.92
C GLN A 134 -15.35 -6.11 -16.67
N ASN A 135 -14.89 -5.71 -15.49
CA ASN A 135 -15.52 -5.99 -14.19
C ASN A 135 -15.69 -4.71 -13.36
N PRO A 136 -16.43 -3.69 -13.86
CA PRO A 136 -16.45 -2.36 -13.25
C PRO A 136 -17.03 -2.35 -11.82
N SER A 137 -17.96 -3.25 -11.49
CA SER A 137 -18.51 -3.37 -10.13
C SER A 137 -17.49 -3.84 -9.09
N GLY A 138 -16.41 -4.48 -9.53
CA GLY A 138 -15.31 -4.93 -8.69
C GLY A 138 -14.37 -3.80 -8.28
N LYS A 139 -14.25 -2.74 -9.09
CA LYS A 139 -13.37 -1.59 -8.78
C LYS A 139 -14.03 -0.71 -7.73
N LYS A 140 -13.41 -0.59 -6.54
CA LYS A 140 -13.94 0.14 -5.38
C LYS A 140 -13.27 1.49 -5.12
N SER A 141 -12.16 1.77 -5.79
CA SER A 141 -11.46 3.06 -5.76
C SER A 141 -10.45 3.15 -6.90
N GLU A 142 -9.71 4.26 -6.98
CA GLU A 142 -8.55 4.43 -7.86
C GLU A 142 -7.27 3.81 -7.29
N HIS A 143 -7.30 3.26 -6.07
CA HIS A 143 -6.13 2.71 -5.40
C HIS A 143 -6.02 1.19 -5.55
N ASN A 144 -4.82 0.72 -5.88
CA ASN A 144 -4.56 -0.70 -6.10
C ASN A 144 -3.34 -1.16 -5.30
N LEU A 145 -3.51 -2.24 -4.53
CA LEU A 145 -2.41 -3.05 -4.03
C LEU A 145 -2.34 -4.32 -4.88
N ILE A 146 -1.27 -4.44 -5.67
CA ILE A 146 -1.07 -5.56 -6.59
C ILE A 146 0.03 -6.45 -6.05
N ILE A 147 -0.33 -7.68 -5.69
CA ILE A 147 0.55 -8.66 -5.06
C ILE A 147 0.83 -9.77 -6.07
N ILE A 148 2.11 -10.04 -6.31
CA ILE A 148 2.56 -10.99 -7.33
C ILE A 148 3.38 -12.09 -6.65
N PRO A 149 3.13 -13.39 -6.91
CA PRO A 149 3.99 -14.44 -6.38
C PRO A 149 5.45 -14.22 -6.78
N THR A 150 6.37 -14.52 -5.87
CA THR A 150 7.80 -14.49 -6.18
C THR A 150 8.13 -15.40 -7.36
N TYR A 151 9.10 -14.96 -8.18
CA TYR A 151 9.60 -15.75 -9.31
C TYR A 151 10.68 -16.74 -8.90
N ASN A 152 11.18 -16.62 -7.68
CA ASN A 152 12.25 -17.44 -7.15
C ASN A 152 11.65 -18.63 -6.41
N THR A 153 12.12 -19.83 -6.76
CA THR A 153 11.69 -21.07 -6.09
C THR A 153 12.37 -21.26 -4.74
N ASP A 154 13.45 -20.55 -4.47
CA ASP A 154 14.11 -20.52 -3.17
C ASP A 154 13.33 -19.60 -2.20
N PRO A 155 12.66 -20.15 -1.17
CA PRO A 155 11.92 -19.34 -0.21
C PRO A 155 12.82 -18.43 0.63
N ALA A 156 14.13 -18.66 0.64
CA ALA A 156 15.10 -17.80 1.31
C ALA A 156 15.49 -16.58 0.47
N ASN A 157 15.06 -16.47 -0.78
CA ASN A 157 15.42 -15.35 -1.65
C ASN A 157 14.21 -14.90 -2.50
N PRO A 158 13.08 -14.49 -1.88
CA PRO A 158 11.96 -13.98 -2.65
C PRO A 158 12.34 -12.71 -3.41
N GLY A 159 11.81 -12.59 -4.62
CA GLY A 159 12.09 -11.51 -5.55
C GLY A 159 11.55 -11.81 -6.95
N GLY A 160 11.84 -10.90 -7.89
CA GLY A 160 11.46 -11.02 -9.29
C GLY A 160 10.44 -9.97 -9.78
N PRO A 161 9.23 -9.88 -9.21
CA PRO A 161 8.20 -8.95 -9.67
C PRO A 161 8.46 -7.50 -9.22
N PRO A 162 7.68 -6.52 -9.75
CA PRO A 162 7.62 -5.16 -9.21
C PRO A 162 7.40 -5.11 -7.69
N PHE A 163 8.12 -4.20 -7.03
CA PHE A 163 7.99 -3.94 -5.60
C PHE A 163 8.28 -2.47 -5.34
N TYR A 164 7.28 -1.62 -5.57
CA TYR A 164 7.37 -0.16 -5.45
C TYR A 164 5.98 0.49 -5.61
N GLY A 165 5.83 1.77 -5.26
CA GLY A 165 4.66 2.59 -5.61
C GLY A 165 4.75 3.26 -7.00
N THR A 166 3.63 3.37 -7.71
CA THR A 166 3.47 4.19 -8.93
C THR A 166 2.09 4.86 -8.97
N GLY A 167 2.02 6.18 -8.75
CA GLY A 167 0.74 6.89 -8.67
C GLY A 167 -0.14 6.31 -7.57
N THR A 168 -1.39 5.96 -7.87
CA THR A 168 -2.32 5.32 -6.92
C THR A 168 -2.23 3.78 -6.91
N SER A 169 -1.24 3.20 -7.58
CA SER A 169 -0.96 1.76 -7.54
C SER A 169 0.32 1.49 -6.75
N CYS A 170 0.36 0.35 -6.07
CA CYS A 170 1.58 -0.17 -5.46
C CYS A 170 1.71 -1.67 -5.76
N TYR A 171 2.94 -2.14 -5.80
CA TYR A 171 3.27 -3.52 -6.09
C TYR A 171 4.03 -4.12 -4.91
N ALA A 172 3.64 -5.33 -4.54
CA ALA A 172 4.31 -6.13 -3.55
C ALA A 172 4.42 -7.57 -4.04
N LEU A 173 5.14 -8.41 -3.28
CA LEU A 173 5.28 -9.82 -3.59
C LEU A 173 4.68 -10.73 -2.51
N ASP A 174 4.41 -11.97 -2.90
CA ASP A 174 4.03 -13.05 -2.01
C ASP A 174 5.03 -14.21 -2.09
N TYR A 175 5.28 -14.87 -0.96
CA TYR A 175 6.09 -16.08 -0.86
C TYR A 175 5.56 -16.97 0.26
N VAL A 176 5.98 -18.24 0.29
CA VAL A 176 5.39 -19.28 1.18
C VAL A 176 5.34 -18.90 2.66
N ASN A 177 6.29 -18.09 3.14
CA ASN A 177 6.40 -17.67 4.53
C ASN A 177 5.99 -16.21 4.77
N LEU A 178 5.34 -15.54 3.81
CA LEU A 178 4.74 -14.22 4.02
C LEU A 178 3.46 -14.38 4.87
N ASP A 179 3.62 -14.48 6.18
CA ASP A 179 2.56 -14.74 7.14
C ASP A 179 2.77 -13.85 8.36
N ALA A 180 1.73 -13.14 8.81
CA ALA A 180 1.79 -12.23 9.95
C ALA A 180 2.28 -12.92 11.23
N LYS A 181 2.03 -14.23 11.39
CA LYS A 181 2.52 -15.00 12.55
C LYS A 181 4.05 -15.05 12.64
N ASN A 182 4.75 -14.79 11.53
CA ASN A 182 6.20 -14.82 11.47
C ASN A 182 6.83 -13.47 11.88
N LEU A 183 6.04 -12.41 12.08
CA LEU A 183 6.56 -11.14 12.58
C LEU A 183 7.10 -11.30 14.01
N GLY A 184 8.28 -10.74 14.28
CA GLY A 184 8.87 -10.70 15.62
C GLY A 184 9.47 -12.02 16.16
N ILE A 185 9.37 -13.14 15.42
CA ILE A 185 9.86 -14.44 15.91
C ILE A 185 11.39 -14.60 15.86
N GLY A 186 12.10 -13.64 15.27
CA GLY A 186 13.55 -13.71 15.07
C GLY A 186 13.98 -14.68 13.97
N GLY A 187 15.30 -14.79 13.77
CA GLY A 187 15.90 -15.61 12.71
C GLY A 187 15.55 -15.14 11.29
N ASP A 188 15.97 -15.93 10.30
CA ASP A 188 15.81 -15.58 8.88
C ASP A 188 14.33 -15.46 8.45
N ILE A 189 13.46 -16.36 8.95
CA ILE A 189 12.02 -16.32 8.66
C ILE A 189 11.38 -15.05 9.21
N GLY A 190 11.67 -14.69 10.46
CA GLY A 190 11.09 -13.50 11.07
C GLY A 190 11.63 -12.19 10.51
N TRP A 191 12.92 -12.15 10.17
CA TRP A 191 13.52 -11.03 9.47
C TRP A 191 12.89 -10.82 8.08
N LYS A 192 12.70 -11.89 7.32
CA LYS A 192 12.02 -11.81 6.01
C LYS A 192 10.57 -11.36 6.13
N ALA A 193 9.84 -11.86 7.13
CA ALA A 193 8.48 -11.39 7.39
C ALA A 193 8.48 -9.88 7.63
N THR A 194 9.43 -9.36 8.41
CA THR A 194 9.59 -7.92 8.65
C THR A 194 9.82 -7.15 7.37
N VAL A 195 10.84 -7.54 6.59
CA VAL A 195 11.22 -6.82 5.36
C VAL A 195 10.11 -6.85 4.32
N TRP A 196 9.47 -8.00 4.09
CA TRP A 196 8.50 -8.15 3.00
C TRP A 196 7.09 -7.72 3.38
N ILE A 197 6.64 -7.94 4.63
CA ILE A 197 5.37 -7.38 5.11
C ILE A 197 5.53 -5.89 5.35
N GLY A 198 6.57 -5.47 6.07
CA GLY A 198 6.88 -4.05 6.28
C GLY A 198 7.08 -3.31 4.97
N GLY A 199 7.77 -3.92 4.00
CA GLY A 199 7.89 -3.40 2.65
C GLY A 199 6.55 -3.30 1.94
N MET A 200 5.70 -4.32 1.97
CA MET A 200 4.35 -4.26 1.38
C MET A 200 3.55 -3.09 1.95
N ILE A 201 3.61 -2.86 3.26
CA ILE A 201 2.88 -1.77 3.92
C ILE A 201 3.52 -0.39 3.62
N HIS A 202 4.84 -0.32 3.44
CA HIS A 202 5.55 0.87 2.96
C HIS A 202 5.13 1.22 1.51
N GLU A 203 5.15 0.24 0.60
CA GLU A 203 4.71 0.45 -0.78
C GLU A 203 3.23 0.79 -0.86
N LEU A 204 2.41 0.20 0.00
CA LEU A 204 1.02 0.60 0.16
C LEU A 204 0.92 2.07 0.57
N GLY A 205 1.77 2.56 1.46
CA GLY A 205 1.84 3.99 1.79
C GLY A 205 2.08 4.88 0.57
N HIS A 206 2.99 4.49 -0.33
CA HIS A 206 3.17 5.20 -1.61
C HIS A 206 1.93 5.13 -2.50
N GLY A 207 1.32 3.95 -2.62
CA GLY A 207 0.05 3.77 -3.33
C GLY A 207 -1.10 4.59 -2.73
N LEU A 208 -0.97 5.03 -1.47
CA LEU A 208 -1.89 5.89 -0.73
C LEU A 208 -1.46 7.38 -0.71
N ASN A 209 -0.56 7.75 -1.62
CA ASN A 209 -0.07 9.11 -1.90
C ASN A 209 1.07 9.62 -0.99
N ALA A 210 1.60 8.81 -0.07
CA ALA A 210 2.68 9.27 0.81
C ALA A 210 4.05 9.27 0.10
N SER A 211 4.88 10.27 0.41
CA SER A 211 6.31 10.29 0.06
C SER A 211 7.14 9.57 1.13
N HIS A 212 8.44 9.40 0.89
CA HIS A 212 9.34 9.03 1.97
C HIS A 212 9.40 10.12 3.03
N ASN A 213 9.83 9.73 4.24
CA ASN A 213 10.09 10.63 5.34
C ASN A 213 10.97 10.01 6.42
N ARG A 214 11.39 10.85 7.36
CA ARG A 214 12.07 10.44 8.58
C ARG A 214 11.31 10.94 9.81
N MET A 215 11.25 10.08 10.83
CA MET A 215 10.72 10.46 12.15
C MET A 215 11.56 11.59 12.75
N ASN A 216 10.90 12.61 13.29
CA ASN A 216 11.56 13.66 14.07
C ASN A 216 12.36 13.03 15.21
N LYS A 217 13.60 13.48 15.41
CA LYS A 217 14.50 12.91 16.41
C LYS A 217 13.94 12.93 17.83
N THR A 218 13.18 13.95 18.21
CA THR A 218 12.55 14.03 19.53
C THR A 218 11.39 13.07 19.70
N LEU A 219 10.73 12.66 18.61
CA LEU A 219 9.62 11.70 18.61
C LEU A 219 10.08 10.26 18.44
N ALA A 220 11.23 10.03 17.80
CA ALA A 220 11.75 8.68 17.55
C ALA A 220 11.86 7.79 18.80
N PRO A 221 12.24 8.28 20.00
CA PRO A 221 12.27 7.46 21.20
C PRO A 221 10.90 6.90 21.63
N THR A 222 9.79 7.58 21.29
CA THR A 222 8.44 7.18 21.70
C THR A 222 7.64 6.56 20.55
N LEU A 223 7.82 7.06 19.33
CA LEU A 223 7.09 6.63 18.13
C LEU A 223 7.89 5.65 17.26
N GLY A 224 9.16 5.43 17.56
CA GLY A 224 10.03 4.53 16.82
C GLY A 224 10.34 5.00 15.41
N THR A 225 10.36 4.07 14.46
CA THR A 225 10.76 4.34 13.08
C THR A 225 9.55 4.70 12.23
N ALA A 226 9.66 5.74 11.40
CA ALA A 226 8.60 6.11 10.48
C ALA A 226 8.41 5.02 9.40
N LEU A 227 7.15 4.64 9.15
CA LEU A 227 6.79 3.64 8.14
C LEU A 227 7.39 3.98 6.77
N MET A 228 7.20 5.22 6.34
CA MET A 228 7.67 5.75 5.05
C MET A 228 9.16 6.15 5.06
N GLY A 229 9.87 5.91 6.16
CA GLY A 229 11.33 5.91 6.20
C GLY A 229 11.85 4.49 6.11
N SER A 230 12.66 4.08 7.08
CA SER A 230 13.15 2.70 7.19
C SER A 230 12.17 1.76 7.93
N GLY A 231 10.88 2.09 7.94
CA GLY A 231 9.85 1.34 8.65
C GLY A 231 9.68 -0.08 8.15
N ASN A 232 9.93 -0.31 6.86
CA ASN A 232 9.98 -1.65 6.26
C ASN A 232 10.97 -2.60 6.94
N SER A 233 12.01 -2.07 7.60
CA SER A 233 13.06 -2.86 8.26
C SER A 233 12.85 -2.99 9.78
N THR A 234 11.78 -2.40 10.32
CA THR A 234 11.46 -2.41 11.76
C THR A 234 10.08 -2.98 12.06
N TYR A 235 9.21 -3.08 11.05
CA TYR A 235 7.83 -3.52 11.17
C TYR A 235 7.70 -4.90 11.83
N GLY A 236 7.07 -4.96 13.01
CA GLY A 236 6.88 -6.19 13.76
C GLY A 236 8.09 -6.63 14.60
N ILE A 237 9.21 -5.89 14.57
CA ILE A 237 10.37 -6.07 15.46
C ILE A 237 10.40 -4.98 16.53
N SER A 238 10.21 -3.73 16.13
CA SER A 238 10.15 -2.58 17.01
C SER A 238 9.00 -1.65 16.59
N THR A 239 8.79 -0.57 17.34
CA THR A 239 7.73 0.38 17.02
C THR A 239 7.96 0.99 15.64
N THR A 240 7.01 0.77 14.74
CA THR A 240 6.91 1.43 13.44
C THR A 240 5.61 2.23 13.42
N SER A 241 5.65 3.49 12.99
CA SER A 241 4.51 4.41 13.07
C SER A 241 4.43 5.34 11.85
N LEU A 242 3.26 5.97 11.66
CA LEU A 242 3.09 7.03 10.67
C LEU A 242 3.57 8.36 11.26
N THR A 243 4.19 9.22 10.47
CA THR A 243 4.43 10.63 10.86
C THR A 243 3.14 11.44 10.74
N SER A 244 3.11 12.62 11.36
CA SER A 244 2.00 13.59 11.22
C SER A 244 1.72 13.96 9.76
N THR A 245 2.75 14.09 8.93
CA THR A 245 2.63 14.34 7.49
C THR A 245 2.05 13.17 6.73
N THR A 246 2.46 11.94 7.07
CA THR A 246 1.87 10.74 6.46
C THR A 246 0.39 10.67 6.80
N ALA A 247 0.02 10.92 8.06
CA ALA A 247 -1.37 10.94 8.50
C ALA A 247 -2.19 12.04 7.79
N ALA A 248 -1.65 13.25 7.66
CA ALA A 248 -2.29 14.34 6.92
C ALA A 248 -2.53 13.96 5.45
N THR A 249 -1.55 13.33 4.80
CA THR A 249 -1.68 12.82 3.43
C THR A 249 -2.75 11.73 3.32
N PHE A 250 -2.76 10.77 4.25
CA PHE A 250 -3.75 9.70 4.27
C PHE A 250 -5.17 10.20 4.54
N ASN A 251 -5.35 11.23 5.39
CA ASN A 251 -6.65 11.89 5.58
C ASN A 251 -7.23 12.44 4.28
N ASN A 252 -6.36 12.77 3.31
CA ASN A 252 -6.72 13.26 1.98
C ASN A 252 -6.72 12.19 0.89
N SER A 253 -6.48 10.91 1.23
CA SER A 253 -6.49 9.79 0.30
C SER A 253 -7.91 9.21 0.15
N GLN A 254 -8.32 8.88 -1.08
CA GLN A 254 -9.69 8.47 -1.42
C GLN A 254 -10.21 7.34 -0.52
N VAL A 255 -9.39 6.33 -0.25
CA VAL A 255 -9.81 5.13 0.51
C VAL A 255 -10.00 5.37 2.00
N PHE A 256 -9.55 6.52 2.55
CA PHE A 256 -9.81 6.92 3.94
C PHE A 256 -11.08 7.75 4.09
N SER A 257 -11.71 8.13 2.98
CA SER A 257 -12.88 8.98 3.03
C SER A 257 -14.10 8.23 3.57
N THR A 258 -14.89 8.95 4.37
CA THR A 258 -16.20 8.50 4.87
C THR A 258 -17.36 9.08 4.06
N VAL A 259 -17.06 9.87 3.02
CA VAL A 259 -18.06 10.54 2.17
C VAL A 259 -17.78 10.27 0.71
N VAL A 260 -18.85 10.22 -0.10
CA VAL A 260 -18.74 10.08 -1.56
C VAL A 260 -18.39 11.44 -2.16
N ARG A 261 -17.42 11.45 -3.09
CA ARG A 261 -16.98 12.62 -3.85
C ARG A 261 -16.69 12.23 -5.29
N SER A 262 -16.98 13.12 -6.23
CA SER A 262 -16.72 12.91 -7.67
C SER A 262 -15.44 13.59 -8.16
N ASP A 263 -14.77 14.36 -7.30
CA ASP A 263 -13.66 15.24 -7.67
C ASP A 263 -12.27 14.72 -7.25
N TRP A 264 -12.19 13.46 -6.79
CA TRP A 264 -10.92 12.81 -6.45
C TRP A 264 -9.92 12.90 -7.61
N TYR A 265 -8.67 13.26 -7.29
CA TYR A 265 -7.55 13.34 -8.23
C TYR A 265 -7.75 14.25 -9.43
N ALA A 266 -8.83 15.02 -9.47
CA ALA A 266 -9.02 16.02 -10.50
C ALA A 266 -8.04 17.19 -10.27
N SER A 267 -7.66 17.85 -11.37
CA SER A 267 -6.59 18.85 -11.38
C SER A 267 -6.81 19.95 -10.35
N ALA A 268 -5.73 20.35 -9.69
CA ALA A 268 -5.65 21.46 -8.76
C ALA A 268 -4.39 22.28 -9.04
N SER A 269 -4.44 23.57 -8.73
CA SER A 269 -3.27 24.45 -8.70
C SER A 269 -3.16 25.05 -7.31
N ALA A 270 -1.93 25.15 -6.82
CA ALA A 270 -1.58 25.85 -5.60
C ALA A 270 -0.25 26.57 -5.82
N GLU A 271 -0.15 27.82 -5.37
CA GLU A 271 1.05 28.64 -5.53
C GLU A 271 1.35 29.36 -4.21
N ILE A 272 2.60 29.29 -3.75
CA ILE A 272 3.06 30.08 -2.61
C ILE A 272 3.33 31.50 -3.08
N THR A 273 2.49 32.46 -2.67
CA THR A 273 2.59 33.86 -3.10
C THR A 273 3.48 34.70 -2.19
N SER A 274 3.75 34.24 -0.98
CA SER A 274 4.73 34.85 -0.08
C SER A 274 5.28 33.79 0.87
N LEU A 275 6.58 33.85 1.14
CA LEU A 275 7.26 32.98 2.08
C LEU A 275 8.25 33.81 2.91
N SER A 276 8.22 33.62 4.23
CA SER A 276 9.17 34.22 5.16
C SER A 276 9.73 33.13 6.06
N SER A 277 11.03 33.18 6.32
CA SER A 277 11.68 32.36 7.32
C SER A 277 12.36 33.23 8.37
N SER A 278 12.40 32.73 9.60
CA SER A 278 13.19 33.32 10.67
C SER A 278 13.73 32.22 11.59
N PHE A 279 14.77 32.56 12.36
CA PHE A 279 15.32 31.66 13.35
C PHE A 279 15.23 32.32 14.73
N VAL A 280 14.44 31.73 15.62
CA VAL A 280 14.16 32.27 16.95
C VAL A 280 14.06 31.11 17.94
N ASN A 281 14.72 31.23 19.09
CA ASN A 281 14.62 30.26 20.19
C ASN A 281 14.87 28.80 19.76
N ASN A 282 15.94 28.55 18.99
CA ASN A 282 16.30 27.23 18.44
C ASN A 282 15.21 26.57 17.57
N LYS A 283 14.41 27.39 16.90
CA LYS A 283 13.40 26.95 15.93
C LYS A 283 13.57 27.71 14.64
N ILE A 284 13.48 26.99 13.53
CA ILE A 284 13.25 27.59 12.22
C ILE A 284 11.74 27.82 12.12
N ILE A 285 11.33 29.07 11.97
CA ILE A 285 9.92 29.46 11.83
C ILE A 285 9.73 29.82 10.37
N ILE A 286 8.76 29.17 9.73
CA ILE A 286 8.38 29.47 8.35
C ILE A 286 6.90 29.79 8.32
N SER A 287 6.57 30.88 7.63
CA SER A 287 5.20 31.29 7.38
C SER A 287 5.05 31.81 5.98
N GLY A 288 3.84 31.76 5.47
CA GLY A 288 3.58 32.21 4.13
C GLY A 288 2.10 32.32 3.82
N LYS A 289 1.85 32.67 2.56
CA LYS A 289 0.54 32.72 1.95
C LYS A 289 0.54 31.92 0.67
N PHE A 290 -0.63 31.43 0.28
CA PHE A 290 -0.83 30.68 -0.94
C PHE A 290 -2.15 31.05 -1.61
N THR A 291 -2.21 30.85 -2.92
CA THR A 291 -3.46 30.81 -3.68
C THR A 291 -3.72 29.38 -4.11
N THR A 292 -4.98 29.01 -4.29
CA THR A 292 -5.37 27.66 -4.69
C THR A 292 -6.69 27.67 -5.44
N THR A 293 -6.87 26.73 -6.36
CA THR A 293 -8.15 26.48 -7.04
C THR A 293 -9.04 25.48 -6.29
N ARG A 294 -8.53 24.85 -5.23
CA ARG A 294 -9.26 23.89 -4.39
C ARG A 294 -9.01 24.08 -2.90
N PRO A 295 -9.93 23.64 -2.02
CA PRO A 295 -9.69 23.68 -0.57
C PRO A 295 -8.39 22.95 -0.17
N VAL A 296 -7.63 23.57 0.72
CA VAL A 296 -6.43 23.00 1.33
C VAL A 296 -6.77 22.59 2.75
N ASN A 297 -6.50 21.32 3.11
CA ASN A 297 -6.76 20.82 4.47
C ASN A 297 -5.58 21.02 5.41
N ASP A 298 -4.37 20.80 4.89
CA ASP A 298 -3.12 20.76 5.61
C ASP A 298 -1.98 21.26 4.70
N ILE A 299 -0.96 21.85 5.30
CA ILE A 299 0.33 22.13 4.66
C ILE A 299 1.35 21.15 5.24
N VAL A 300 1.99 20.39 4.35
CA VAL A 300 3.07 19.47 4.69
C VAL A 300 4.41 20.04 4.24
N VAL A 301 5.43 19.86 5.07
CA VAL A 301 6.76 20.44 4.88
C VAL A 301 7.79 19.35 4.96
N TRP A 302 8.74 19.37 4.03
CA TRP A 302 9.91 18.53 4.00
C TRP A 302 11.14 19.38 4.25
N HIS A 303 11.94 18.98 5.23
CA HIS A 303 13.31 19.46 5.35
C HIS A 303 14.24 18.31 5.04
N ASP A 304 14.79 18.35 3.84
CA ASP A 304 15.60 17.31 3.25
C ASP A 304 17.06 17.76 3.09
N ARG A 305 18.00 16.82 3.12
CA ARG A 305 19.42 17.11 2.89
C ARG A 305 19.77 16.71 1.46
N GLU A 306 20.74 17.40 0.85
CA GLU A 306 21.28 16.94 -0.44
C GLU A 306 21.90 15.54 -0.34
N PRO A 307 21.70 14.67 -1.35
CA PRO A 307 20.98 14.93 -2.60
C PRO A 307 19.45 14.85 -2.45
N PHE A 308 18.74 15.81 -3.03
CA PHE A 308 17.26 15.84 -2.99
C PHE A 308 16.62 14.93 -4.04
N GLY A 309 15.34 14.60 -3.83
CA GLY A 309 14.46 14.01 -4.84
C GLY A 309 14.09 12.56 -4.54
N VAL A 310 13.19 12.01 -5.36
CA VAL A 310 12.60 10.68 -5.15
C VAL A 310 13.70 9.63 -4.99
N ASN A 311 13.59 8.82 -3.93
CA ASN A 311 14.53 7.78 -3.51
C ASN A 311 15.84 8.28 -2.86
N ASN A 312 16.00 9.59 -2.69
CA ASN A 312 17.06 10.16 -1.85
C ASN A 312 16.50 10.88 -0.62
N ASP A 313 15.17 10.90 -0.45
CA ASP A 313 14.42 11.68 0.52
C ASP A 313 14.02 10.90 1.80
N TYR A 314 14.69 9.77 2.06
CA TYR A 314 14.43 8.93 3.24
C TYR A 314 14.87 9.57 4.56
N ASP A 315 15.74 10.58 4.51
CA ASP A 315 16.17 11.35 5.67
C ASP A 315 15.41 12.66 5.87
N ALA A 316 14.45 12.98 4.97
CA ALA A 316 13.63 14.18 5.04
C ALA A 316 12.76 14.20 6.30
N VAL A 317 13.10 15.07 7.25
CA VAL A 317 12.30 15.32 8.46
C VAL A 317 11.10 16.18 8.07
N GLN A 318 9.93 15.87 8.62
CA GLN A 318 8.68 16.44 8.13
C GLN A 318 7.78 17.00 9.23
N TRP A 319 6.95 17.98 8.85
CA TRP A 319 5.92 18.58 9.70
C TRP A 319 4.64 18.81 8.92
N ALA A 320 3.49 18.62 9.58
CA ALA A 320 2.19 19.03 9.08
C ALA A 320 1.68 20.21 9.91
N THR A 321 1.05 21.18 9.27
CA THR A 321 0.38 22.30 9.94
C THR A 321 -0.97 22.58 9.31
N LYS A 322 -1.91 23.09 10.10
CA LYS A 322 -3.22 23.55 9.62
C LYS A 322 -3.09 24.90 8.93
N ILE A 323 -3.99 25.16 7.99
CA ILE A 323 -4.14 26.47 7.38
C ILE A 323 -4.65 27.49 8.42
N ILE A 324 -4.26 28.74 8.25
CA ILE A 324 -4.70 29.89 9.03
C ILE A 324 -5.62 30.71 8.13
N GLY A 325 -6.89 30.86 8.52
CA GLY A 325 -7.88 31.51 7.66
C GLY A 325 -8.12 30.70 6.39
N GLN A 326 -7.93 31.31 5.22
CA GLN A 326 -8.19 30.67 3.92
C GLN A 326 -6.92 30.46 3.07
N ASP A 327 -5.86 31.22 3.35
CA ASP A 327 -4.74 31.41 2.41
C ASP A 327 -3.37 31.45 3.09
N SER A 328 -3.29 31.21 4.40
CA SER A 328 -2.07 31.45 5.18
C SER A 328 -1.63 30.20 5.93
N PHE A 329 -0.34 30.10 6.25
CA PHE A 329 0.21 29.02 7.06
C PHE A 329 1.40 29.48 7.89
N ARG A 330 1.65 28.74 8.97
CA ARG A 330 2.85 28.87 9.79
C ARG A 330 3.22 27.52 10.38
N PHE A 331 4.51 27.22 10.40
CA PHE A 331 5.05 26.05 11.08
C PHE A 331 6.39 26.38 11.76
N GLU A 332 6.74 25.53 12.73
CA GLU A 332 7.98 25.62 13.48
C GLU A 332 8.72 24.29 13.36
N CYS A 333 10.00 24.36 13.00
CA CYS A 333 10.91 23.22 12.97
C CYS A 333 11.93 23.40 14.12
N PRO A 334 11.73 22.73 15.27
CA PRO A 334 12.72 22.70 16.34
C PRO A 334 14.05 22.11 15.85
N LEU A 335 15.18 22.77 16.15
CA LEU A 335 16.50 22.23 15.79
C LEU A 335 16.80 20.87 16.42
N ALA A 336 16.15 20.55 17.53
CA ALA A 336 16.30 19.26 18.20
C ALA A 336 15.69 18.08 17.41
N ASP A 337 14.85 18.35 16.40
CA ASP A 337 14.20 17.31 15.59
C ASP A 337 15.08 16.76 14.47
N PHE A 338 16.19 17.43 14.18
CA PHE A 338 17.18 17.02 13.18
C PHE A 338 18.23 16.06 13.78
#